data_AF-A0A928WAN6-F1
#
_entry.id   AF-A0A928WAN6-F1
#
_cell.length_a   1.000
_cell.length_b   1.000
_cell.length_c   1.000
_cell.angle_alpha   90.00
_cell.angle_beta   90.00
_cell.angle_gamma   90.00
#
_symmetry.space_group_name_H-M   'P 1'
#
loop_
_entity.id
_entity.type
_entity.pdbx_description
1 polymer ?
#
loop_
_entity_poly.entity_id
_entity_poly.type
_entity_poly.pdbx_seq_one_letter_code
_entity_poly.pdbx_strand_id
1 'polypeptide(L)' 'MKSSDIQYVSDEKGDRIAVIVPIEIWEELTSGDETSYLLKSKTMKKRLLEAKKRQTGISLEKACPKGYRFAYEKLGI' A
#
# COMPACT_ATOMS: atom_id res chain seq x y z
N MET A 1 12.67 13.55 -9.21
CA MET A 1 12.29 13.98 -7.84
C MET A 1 13.07 15.24 -7.52
N LYS A 2 12.41 16.40 -7.41
CA LYS A 2 13.08 17.62 -6.93
C LYS A 2 13.25 17.46 -5.42
N SER A 3 14.48 17.25 -4.96
CA SER A 3 14.78 17.19 -3.51
C SER A 3 14.89 18.58 -2.87
N SER A 4 14.51 19.63 -3.61
CA SER A 4 14.79 21.03 -3.27
C SER A 4 13.84 21.65 -2.25
N ASP A 5 12.73 20.98 -1.90
CA ASP A 5 11.67 21.58 -1.08
C ASP A 5 11.57 21.00 0.34
N ILE A 6 12.51 20.12 0.73
CA ILE A 6 12.58 19.58 2.09
C ILE A 6 13.39 20.53 2.96
N GLN A 7 12.79 21.07 4.01
CA GLN A 7 13.45 21.94 4.99
C GLN A 7 13.61 21.25 6.34
N TYR A 8 14.72 21.54 7.02
CA TYR A 8 15.01 20.99 8.35
C TYR A 8 14.92 22.11 9.38
N VAL A 9 14.22 21.84 10.47
CA VAL A 9 14.14 22.72 11.64
C VAL A 9 15.11 22.18 12.67
N SER A 10 16.06 23.03 13.07
CA SER A 10 17.02 22.73 14.14
C SER A 10 16.66 23.49 15.40
N ASP A 11 17.03 22.92 16.55
CA ASP A 11 16.98 23.61 17.83
C ASP A 11 18.17 24.59 18.00
N GLU A 12 18.20 25.24 19.16
CA GLU A 12 19.25 26.17 19.56
C GLU A 12 20.66 25.55 19.69
N LYS A 13 20.77 24.22 19.75
CA LYS A 13 22.03 23.47 19.74
C LYS A 13 22.44 23.03 18.33
N GLY A 14 21.59 23.26 17.33
CA GLY A 14 21.77 22.84 15.95
C GLY A 14 21.24 21.44 15.65
N ASP A 15 20.67 20.76 16.65
CA ASP A 15 20.12 19.40 16.49
C ASP A 15 18.82 19.47 15.70
N ARG A 16 18.68 18.60 14.69
CA ARG A 16 17.47 18.56 13.85
C ARG A 16 16.30 17.99 14.66
N ILE A 17 15.27 18.81 14.87
CA ILE A 17 14.08 18.43 15.66
C ILE A 17 12.85 18.18 14.80
N ALA A 18 12.78 18.76 13.60
CA ALA A 18 11.66 18.54 12.69
C ALA A 18 12.06 18.71 11.23
N VAL A 19 11.20 18.22 10.33
CA VAL A 19 11.36 18.32 8.88
C VAL A 19 10.03 18.84 8.30
N ILE A 20 10.11 19.84 7.43
CA ILE A 20 8.99 20.34 6.63
C ILE A 20 9.10 19.71 5.25
N VAL A 21 8.01 19.08 4.82
CA VAL A 21 7.91 18.42 3.52
C VAL A 21 6.69 18.94 2.75
N PRO A 22 6.74 18.97 1.41
CA PRO A 22 5.54 19.13 0.57
C PRO A 22 4.49 18.08 0.88
N ILE A 23 3.21 18.46 0.77
CA ILE A 23 2.09 17.59 1.15
C ILE A 23 2.03 16.33 0.29
N GLU A 24 2.42 16.42 -0.98
CA GLU A 24 2.45 15.29 -1.91
C GLU A 24 3.45 14.22 -1.45
N ILE A 25 4.58 14.64 -0.87
CA ILE A 25 5.58 13.72 -0.31
C ILE A 25 5.04 13.07 0.97
N TRP A 26 4.35 13.84 1.80
CA TRP A 26 3.72 13.31 3.00
C TRP A 26 2.64 12.28 2.66
N GLU A 27 1.79 12.55 1.68
CA GLU A 27 0.77 11.61 1.20
C GLU A 27 1.40 10.33 0.60
N GLU A 28 2.47 10.44 -0.18
CA GLU A 28 3.20 9.26 -0.68
C GLU A 28 3.76 8.41 0.46
N LEU A 29 4.37 9.04 1.47
CA LEU A 29 4.95 8.34 2.63
C LEU A 29 3.88 7.72 3.55
N THR A 30 2.75 8.40 3.73
CA THR A 30 1.68 7.96 4.67
C THR A 30 0.63 7.06 4.03
N SER A 31 0.46 7.12 2.71
CA SER A 31 -0.38 6.17 1.95
C SER A 31 0.11 4.72 2.05
N GLY A 32 1.33 4.51 2.55
CA GLY A 32 1.96 3.22 2.72
C GLY A 32 1.40 2.32 3.82
N ASP A 33 0.21 2.56 4.39
CA ASP A 33 -0.17 1.88 5.64
C ASP A 33 -0.59 0.41 5.44
N GLU A 34 -1.42 0.09 4.44
CA GLU A 34 -1.92 -1.27 4.23
C GLU A 34 -0.80 -2.23 3.79
N THR A 35 0.03 -1.80 2.84
CA THR A 35 1.11 -2.66 2.32
C THR A 35 2.28 -2.75 3.31
N SER A 36 2.64 -1.67 4.00
CA SER A 36 3.71 -1.72 5.01
C SER A 36 3.34 -2.61 6.18
N TYR A 37 2.07 -2.60 6.59
CA TYR A 37 1.57 -3.53 7.60
C TYR A 37 1.72 -4.99 7.15
N LEU A 38 1.30 -5.33 5.93
CA LEU A 38 1.46 -6.68 5.39
C LEU A 38 2.93 -7.08 5.22
N LEU A 39 3.82 -6.13 4.92
CA LEU A 39 5.25 -6.38 4.79
C LEU A 39 5.98 -6.64 6.11
N LYS A 40 5.39 -6.28 7.27
CA LYS A 40 5.96 -6.59 8.60
C LYS A 40 5.98 -8.09 8.89
N SER A 41 5.01 -8.86 8.37
CA SER A 41 4.98 -10.32 8.53
C SER A 41 5.87 -11.00 7.48
N LYS A 42 6.83 -11.83 7.91
CA LYS A 42 7.70 -12.60 7.01
C LYS A 42 6.89 -13.48 6.04
N THR A 43 5.84 -14.12 6.55
CA THR A 43 4.96 -14.99 5.76
C THR A 43 4.18 -14.19 4.72
N MET A 44 3.64 -13.04 5.10
CA MET A 44 2.83 -12.22 4.21
C MET A 44 3.69 -11.52 3.15
N LYS A 45 4.87 -11.02 3.53
CA LYS A 45 5.88 -10.51 2.60
C LYS A 45 6.25 -11.53 1.53
N LYS A 46 6.46 -12.80 1.91
CA LYS A 46 6.74 -13.88 0.95
C LYS A 46 5.58 -14.05 -0.04
N ARG A 47 4.34 -14.13 0.46
CA ARG A 47 3.13 -14.27 -0.39
C ARG A 47 2.97 -13.11 -1.37
N LEU A 48 3.20 -11.87 -0.93
CA LEU A 48 3.13 -10.68 -1.78
C LEU A 48 4.21 -10.68 -2.86
N LEU A 49 5.44 -11.06 -2.52
CA LEU A 49 6.53 -11.16 -3.50
C LEU A 49 6.28 -12.26 -4.53
N GLU A 50 5.72 -13.39 -4.11
CA GLU A 50 5.31 -14.47 -5.03
C GLU A 50 4.15 -14.04 -5.93
N ALA A 51 3.16 -13.32 -5.39
CA ALA A 51 2.05 -12.78 -6.18
C ALA A 51 2.54 -11.75 -7.22
N LYS A 52 3.44 -10.85 -6.83
CA LYS A 52 4.05 -9.86 -7.74
C LYS A 52 4.81 -10.52 -8.91
N LYS A 53 5.42 -11.68 -8.68
CA LYS A 53 6.17 -12.41 -9.72
C LYS A 53 5.28 -13.22 -10.65
N ARG A 54 4.02 -13.50 -10.27
CA ARG A 54 3.09 -14.24 -11.14
C ARG A 54 2.68 -13.34 -12.29
N GLN A 55 2.83 -13.85 -13.52
CA GLN A 55 2.30 -13.23 -14.73
C GLN A 55 0.93 -13.80 -15.12
N THR A 56 0.43 -14.76 -14.35
CA THR A 56 -0.82 -15.46 -14.62
C THR A 56 -1.83 -15.17 -13.52
N GLY A 57 -3.09 -15.04 -13.93
CA GLY A 57 -4.24 -14.94 -13.06
C GLY A 57 -5.24 -16.06 -13.34
N ILE A 58 -6.32 -16.08 -12.58
CA ILE A 58 -7.52 -16.82 -12.94
C ILE A 58 -8.53 -15.82 -13.52
N SER A 59 -9.30 -16.22 -14.53
CA SER A 59 -10.37 -15.36 -15.03
C SER A 59 -11.47 -15.21 -13.98
N LEU A 60 -12.27 -14.14 -14.07
CA LEU A 60 -13.36 -13.89 -13.14
C LEU A 60 -14.40 -15.02 -13.14
N GLU A 61 -14.65 -15.64 -14.29
CA GLU A 61 -15.58 -16.77 -14.44
C GLU A 61 -15.05 -18.02 -13.74
N LYS A 62 -13.71 -18.19 -13.72
CA LYS A 62 -13.04 -19.28 -13.00
C LYS A 62 -12.97 -19.01 -11.50
N ALA A 63 -12.81 -17.74 -11.10
CA ALA A 63 -12.78 -17.31 -9.70
C ALA A 63 -14.18 -17.34 -9.06
N CYS A 64 -15.22 -17.02 -9.84
CA CYS A 64 -16.61 -16.99 -9.43
C CYS A 64 -17.44 -17.90 -10.38
N PRO A 65 -17.46 -19.21 -10.12
CA PRO A 65 -18.30 -20.14 -10.88
C PRO A 65 -19.77 -19.71 -10.78
N LYS A 66 -20.52 -19.81 -11.88
CA LYS A 66 -21.92 -19.34 -12.03
C LYS A 66 -22.87 -19.71 -10.88
N GLY A 67 -22.59 -20.77 -10.11
CA GLY A 67 -23.36 -21.16 -8.92
C GLY A 67 -23.31 -20.15 -7.75
N TYR A 68 -22.31 -19.26 -7.70
CA TYR A 68 -22.20 -18.21 -6.67
C TYR A 68 -22.89 -16.91 -7.06
N ARG A 69 -23.18 -16.67 -8.36
CA ARG A 69 -23.88 -15.46 -8.82
C ARG A 69 -25.33 -15.41 -8.33
N PHE A 70 -25.98 -16.57 -8.27
CA PHE A 70 -27.34 -16.73 -7.73
C PHE A 70 -27.44 -16.45 -6.22
N ALA A 71 -26.35 -16.59 -5.47
CA ALA A 71 -26.34 -16.29 -4.04
C ALA A 71 -26.34 -14.77 -3.80
N TYR A 72 -25.58 -14.00 -4.57
CA TYR A 72 -25.56 -12.54 -4.46
C TYR A 72 -26.82 -11.88 -5.03
N GLU A 73 -27.32 -12.35 -6.18
CA GLU A 73 -28.59 -11.86 -6.76
C GLU A 73 -29.81 -12.16 -5.86
N LYS A 74 -29.83 -13.28 -5.12
CA LYS A 74 -30.87 -13.54 -4.12
C LYS A 74 -30.71 -12.76 -2.80
N LEU A 75 -29.51 -12.26 -2.50
CA LEU A 75 -29.22 -11.51 -1.28
C LEU A 75 -29.30 -9.98 -1.46
N GLY A 76 -29.54 -9.49 -2.68
CA GLY A 76 -29.80 -8.06 -2.93
C GLY A 76 -28.62 -7.15 -2.64
N ILE A 77 -27.39 -7.64 -2.84
CA ILE A 77 -26.14 -6.87 -2.78
C ILE A 77 -25.46 -6.95 -4.14
#